data_AF-A0A1X7KQG8-F1
#
_entry.id   AF-A0A1X7KQG8-F1
#
_cell.length_a   1.000
_cell.length_b   1.000
_cell.length_c   1.000
_cell.angle_alpha   90.00
_cell.angle_beta   90.00
_cell.angle_gamma   90.00
#
_symmetry.space_group_name_H-M   'P 1'
#
loop_
_entity.id
_entity.type
_entity.pdbx_description
1 polymer ?
#
loop_
_entity_poly.entity_id
_entity_poly.type
_entity_poly.pdbx_seq_one_letter_code
_entity_poly.pdbx_strand_id
1 'polypeptide(L)'
;MEHWYGLPEAMFTDKTVQHYRLDYNYNNEQHRFSEAGKLWEQAAEPYSNKWNAVMNELIDLDFTIDPTFNIYEASRDLMRTSRAEWHDDYTLPSLWEFYQPSKVSHGSYWHYWGTEEETAWRKNYELWMTFINEYKNRGGRVTTGSDSGFIFQLYGFAYIREMELLREAGFHPLEIMMSSTLNGAEALGLEDKIGTVEVGKLADFVIVEENPLENLKVLYGTGAIKLTEENEVIRVGGVKYTIKDGIIYDAQKLLEDVKDMVAKEKEKTGYEIKQPGMK
;
A
#
# COMPACT_ATOMS: atom_id res chain seq x y z
N MET A 1 11.37 5.34 7.64
CA MET A 1 11.20 3.91 7.96
C MET A 1 10.06 3.40 7.13
N GLU A 2 10.37 2.39 6.31
CA GLU A 2 9.39 1.55 5.64
C GLU A 2 9.06 0.38 6.58
N HIS A 3 7.79 -0.04 6.61
CA HIS A 3 7.20 -0.94 7.61
C HIS A 3 7.07 -0.35 9.02
N TRP A 4 6.32 -1.04 9.87
CA TRP A 4 5.81 -0.46 11.12
C TRP A 4 6.13 -1.26 12.39
N TYR A 5 6.68 -2.48 12.31
CA TYR A 5 6.78 -3.41 13.44
C TYR A 5 7.44 -2.82 14.70
N GLY A 6 8.47 -1.99 14.54
CA GLY A 6 9.18 -1.37 15.66
C GLY A 6 8.40 -0.26 16.39
N LEU A 7 7.40 0.36 15.75
CA LEU A 7 6.58 1.43 16.36
C LEU A 7 5.80 0.95 17.58
N PRO A 8 4.93 -0.08 17.48
CA PRO A 8 4.20 -0.58 18.64
C PRO A 8 5.13 -1.16 19.72
N GLU A 9 6.25 -1.77 19.36
CA GLU A 9 7.25 -2.28 20.32
C GLU A 9 7.87 -1.17 21.15
N ALA A 10 8.22 -0.05 20.52
CA ALA A 10 8.70 1.14 21.23
C ALA A 10 7.68 1.71 22.22
N MET A 11 6.39 1.37 22.04
CA MET A 11 5.26 1.81 22.85
C MET A 11 4.81 0.80 23.92
N PHE A 12 5.51 -0.30 24.15
CA PHE A 12 5.20 -1.16 25.28
C PHE A 12 5.37 -0.43 26.63
N THR A 13 4.45 -0.68 27.56
CA THR A 13 4.40 0.00 28.87
C THR A 13 4.84 -0.88 30.03
N ASP A 14 4.72 -2.19 29.89
CA ASP A 14 4.85 -3.19 30.95
C ASP A 14 5.87 -4.30 30.64
N LYS A 15 6.45 -4.26 29.43
CA LYS A 15 7.30 -5.31 28.87
C LYS A 15 8.29 -4.74 27.86
N THR A 16 9.30 -5.54 27.52
CA THR A 16 10.29 -5.22 26.47
C THR A 16 10.27 -6.21 25.31
N VAL A 17 9.44 -7.26 25.40
CA VAL A 17 9.32 -8.34 24.42
C VAL A 17 7.84 -8.53 24.12
N GLN A 18 7.53 -8.87 22.87
CA GLN A 18 6.18 -9.12 22.39
C GLN A 18 5.59 -10.37 23.06
N HIS A 19 4.29 -10.37 23.31
CA HIS A 19 3.54 -11.54 23.75
C HIS A 19 3.17 -12.42 22.56
N TYR A 20 4.17 -13.07 21.99
CA TYR A 20 3.96 -14.10 20.98
C TYR A 20 3.74 -15.47 21.62
N ARG A 21 3.15 -16.35 20.84
CA ARG A 21 3.01 -17.77 21.17
C ARG A 21 4.35 -18.41 21.53
N LEU A 22 4.36 -19.32 22.51
CA LEU A 22 5.60 -19.95 23.00
C LEU A 22 6.23 -20.92 21.99
N ASP A 23 5.44 -21.42 21.04
CA ASP A 23 5.86 -22.25 19.90
C ASP A 23 6.08 -21.41 18.62
N TYR A 24 6.35 -20.11 18.77
CA TYR A 24 6.60 -19.22 17.63
C TYR A 24 7.80 -19.69 16.82
N ASN A 25 7.63 -19.72 15.49
CA ASN A 25 8.64 -20.21 14.57
C ASN A 25 8.97 -19.09 13.58
N TYR A 26 10.18 -18.55 13.69
CA TYR A 26 10.68 -17.48 12.83
C TYR A 26 10.75 -17.87 11.34
N ASN A 27 10.79 -19.17 11.03
CA ASN A 27 10.76 -19.67 9.65
C ASN A 27 9.34 -20.01 9.16
N ASN A 28 8.32 -19.83 10.00
CA ASN A 28 6.93 -20.02 9.61
C ASN A 28 6.29 -18.66 9.31
N GLU A 29 6.10 -18.39 8.02
CA GLU A 29 5.42 -17.22 7.49
C GLU A 29 4.05 -16.97 8.15
N GLN A 30 3.19 -17.99 8.32
CA GLN A 30 1.92 -17.80 9.03
C GLN A 30 2.13 -17.34 10.46
N HIS A 31 3.07 -17.92 11.22
CA HIS A 31 3.35 -17.44 12.57
C HIS A 31 3.77 -15.96 12.54
N ARG A 32 4.69 -15.58 11.65
CA ARG A 32 5.20 -14.21 11.53
C ARG A 32 4.08 -13.19 11.30
N PHE A 33 3.24 -13.44 10.30
CA PHE A 33 2.20 -12.47 9.92
C PHE A 33 0.96 -12.54 10.82
N SER A 34 0.60 -13.70 11.39
CA SER A 34 -0.46 -13.78 12.40
C SER A 34 -0.09 -13.04 13.69
N GLU A 35 1.15 -13.16 14.14
CA GLU A 35 1.61 -12.46 15.35
C GLU A 35 1.86 -10.96 15.11
N ALA A 36 2.36 -10.59 13.92
CA ALA A 36 2.40 -9.20 13.51
C ALA A 36 1.02 -8.54 13.62
N GLY A 37 -0.03 -9.19 13.11
CA GLY A 37 -1.41 -8.69 13.21
C GLY A 37 -1.86 -8.33 14.63
N LYS A 38 -1.23 -8.86 15.68
CA LYS A 38 -1.59 -8.58 17.08
C LYS A 38 -0.71 -7.52 17.75
N LEU A 39 0.30 -7.01 17.04
CA LEU A 39 1.37 -6.24 17.68
C LEU A 39 0.92 -4.84 18.13
N TRP A 40 0.09 -4.14 17.34
CA TRP A 40 -0.45 -2.84 17.73
C TRP A 40 -1.37 -2.89 18.96
N GLU A 41 -2.08 -3.98 19.18
CA GLU A 41 -2.92 -4.17 20.37
C GLU A 41 -2.08 -4.29 21.66
N GLN A 42 -0.80 -4.64 21.54
CA GLN A 42 0.12 -4.72 22.67
C GLN A 42 0.79 -3.38 23.01
N ALA A 43 0.66 -2.37 22.13
CA ALA A 43 1.20 -1.04 22.31
C ALA A 43 0.43 -0.24 23.37
N ALA A 44 0.99 0.89 23.79
CA ALA A 44 0.28 1.84 24.61
C ALA A 44 -1.02 2.31 23.92
N GLU A 45 -2.06 2.55 24.71
CA GLU A 45 -3.33 3.09 24.20
C GLU A 45 -3.12 4.41 23.44
N PRO A 46 -3.88 4.65 22.35
CA PRO A 46 -3.82 5.91 21.62
C PRO A 46 -3.94 7.13 22.53
N TYR A 47 -3.14 8.16 22.27
CA TYR A 47 -3.10 9.42 23.02
C TYR A 47 -2.64 9.31 24.49
N SER A 48 -2.21 8.13 24.96
CA SER A 48 -1.64 7.96 26.29
C SER A 48 -0.26 8.64 26.43
N ASN A 49 0.25 8.76 27.67
CA ASN A 49 1.56 9.39 27.91
C ASN A 49 2.70 8.71 27.15
N LYS A 50 2.72 7.37 27.10
CA LYS A 50 3.79 6.62 26.41
C LYS A 50 3.68 6.77 24.89
N TRP A 51 2.46 6.71 24.36
CA TRP A 51 2.16 6.98 22.95
C TRP A 51 2.65 8.37 22.52
N ASN A 52 2.27 9.40 23.28
CA ASN A 52 2.68 10.78 23.02
C ASN A 52 4.20 10.97 23.13
N ALA A 53 4.84 10.32 24.10
CA ALA A 53 6.29 10.43 24.30
C ALA A 53 7.06 9.87 23.09
N VAL A 54 6.71 8.67 22.62
CA VAL A 54 7.33 8.05 21.44
C VAL A 54 7.08 8.90 20.20
N MET A 55 5.84 9.36 20.00
CA MET A 55 5.49 10.19 18.85
C MET A 55 6.28 11.50 18.82
N ASN A 56 6.39 12.19 19.95
CA ASN A 56 7.15 13.44 20.04
C ASN A 56 8.64 13.21 19.77
N GLU A 57 9.22 12.11 20.30
CA GLU A 57 10.61 11.76 20.03
C GLU A 57 10.86 11.52 18.53
N LEU A 58 9.95 10.82 17.83
CA LEU A 58 10.05 10.64 16.38
C LEU A 58 10.01 11.97 15.62
N ILE A 59 9.15 12.90 16.02
CA ILE A 59 9.05 14.23 15.41
C ILE A 59 10.33 15.04 15.66
N ASP A 60 10.85 15.04 16.90
CA ASP A 60 12.08 15.74 17.27
C ASP A 60 13.30 15.24 16.47
N LEU A 61 13.24 13.99 16.00
CA LEU A 61 14.26 13.36 15.16
C LEU A 61 14.09 13.60 13.65
N ASP A 62 13.09 14.39 13.22
CA ASP A 62 12.69 14.56 11.80
C ASP A 62 12.45 13.21 11.10
N PHE A 63 11.81 12.29 11.81
CA PHE A 63 11.68 10.92 11.35
C PHE A 63 10.62 10.80 10.24
N THR A 64 10.99 10.29 9.07
CA THR A 64 10.00 10.05 8.00
C THR A 64 9.40 8.65 8.11
N ILE A 65 8.07 8.53 8.04
CA ILE A 65 7.36 7.24 8.04
C ILE A 65 6.78 6.96 6.66
N ASP A 66 7.13 5.80 6.08
CA ASP A 66 6.46 5.22 4.93
C ASP A 66 5.64 4.02 5.41
N PRO A 67 4.31 4.14 5.53
CA PRO A 67 3.52 3.12 6.19
C PRO A 67 3.41 1.84 5.35
N THR A 68 3.33 1.93 4.02
CA THR A 68 3.05 0.77 3.15
C THR A 68 1.81 -0.03 3.59
N PHE A 69 0.73 0.65 3.97
CA PHE A 69 -0.54 0.02 4.37
C PHE A 69 -1.01 -1.05 3.40
N ASN A 70 -0.92 -0.82 2.10
CA ASN A 70 -1.40 -1.73 1.06
C ASN A 70 -0.76 -3.12 1.14
N ILE A 71 0.52 -3.24 1.55
CA ILE A 71 1.23 -4.53 1.50
C ILE A 71 0.60 -5.57 2.41
N TYR A 72 0.01 -5.14 3.53
CA TYR A 72 -0.70 -6.02 4.45
C TYR A 72 -2.21 -6.09 4.21
N GLU A 73 -2.72 -5.50 3.12
CA GLU A 73 -4.17 -5.41 2.91
C GLU A 73 -4.81 -6.79 2.73
N ALA A 74 -4.12 -7.72 2.07
CA ALA A 74 -4.64 -9.09 1.99
C ALA A 74 -4.72 -9.78 3.37
N SER A 75 -3.99 -9.29 4.39
CA SER A 75 -4.09 -9.82 5.75
C SER A 75 -5.43 -9.54 6.42
N ARG A 76 -6.13 -8.46 6.03
CA ARG A 76 -7.43 -8.05 6.62
C ARG A 76 -8.64 -8.58 5.84
N ASP A 77 -8.46 -8.92 4.57
CA ASP A 77 -9.46 -9.49 3.66
C ASP A 77 -8.75 -10.15 2.46
N LEU A 78 -8.35 -11.41 2.64
CA LEU A 78 -7.55 -12.13 1.64
C LEU A 78 -8.36 -12.35 0.35
N MET A 79 -9.61 -12.79 0.51
CA MET A 79 -10.45 -13.19 -0.62
C MET A 79 -10.83 -12.02 -1.51
N ARG A 80 -11.01 -10.81 -0.96
CA ARG A 80 -11.23 -9.61 -1.76
C ARG A 80 -9.98 -9.21 -2.51
N THR A 81 -8.84 -9.18 -1.83
CA THR A 81 -7.58 -8.72 -2.41
C THR A 81 -7.12 -9.63 -3.56
N SER A 82 -7.24 -10.96 -3.39
CA SER A 82 -6.94 -11.93 -4.44
C SER A 82 -7.89 -11.89 -5.65
N ARG A 83 -8.95 -11.09 -5.59
CA ARG A 83 -9.94 -10.94 -6.68
C ARG A 83 -9.95 -9.55 -7.29
N ALA A 84 -8.95 -8.71 -6.99
CA ALA A 84 -8.85 -7.42 -7.61
C ALA A 84 -8.79 -7.54 -9.15
N GLU A 85 -9.56 -6.70 -9.84
CA GLU A 85 -9.82 -6.83 -11.28
C GLU A 85 -8.55 -6.81 -12.15
N TRP A 86 -7.51 -6.14 -11.69
CA TRP A 86 -6.24 -6.04 -12.41
C TRP A 86 -5.48 -7.36 -12.48
N HIS A 87 -5.79 -8.35 -11.63
CA HIS A 87 -5.09 -9.62 -11.68
C HIS A 87 -5.35 -10.39 -12.99
N ASP A 88 -6.55 -10.26 -13.54
CA ASP A 88 -6.97 -10.96 -14.75
C ASP A 88 -6.15 -10.51 -15.97
N ASP A 89 -5.78 -9.24 -16.04
CA ASP A 89 -5.11 -8.65 -17.21
C ASP A 89 -3.62 -8.38 -16.99
N TYR A 90 -3.19 -8.06 -15.76
CA TYR A 90 -1.87 -7.46 -15.51
C TYR A 90 -0.96 -8.29 -14.61
N THR A 91 -1.43 -9.41 -14.04
CA THR A 91 -0.56 -10.28 -13.23
C THR A 91 0.06 -11.39 -14.06
N LEU A 92 1.39 -11.43 -14.08
CA LEU A 92 2.15 -12.50 -14.71
C LEU A 92 1.88 -13.86 -14.02
N PRO A 93 1.87 -14.97 -14.78
CA PRO A 93 1.75 -16.32 -14.19
C PRO A 93 2.74 -16.58 -13.05
N SER A 94 4.00 -16.22 -13.23
CA SER A 94 5.05 -16.41 -12.21
C SER A 94 4.79 -15.62 -10.93
N LEU A 95 4.23 -14.42 -11.05
CA LEU A 95 3.89 -13.58 -9.92
C LEU A 95 2.64 -14.08 -9.20
N TRP A 96 1.63 -14.56 -9.95
CA TRP A 96 0.45 -15.18 -9.38
C TRP A 96 0.81 -16.44 -8.58
N GLU A 97 1.65 -17.31 -9.13
CA GLU A 97 2.19 -18.49 -8.43
C GLU A 97 2.96 -18.09 -7.16
N PHE A 98 3.71 -16.99 -7.21
CA PHE A 98 4.42 -16.49 -6.05
C PHE A 98 3.46 -16.04 -4.92
N TYR A 99 2.32 -15.43 -5.26
CA TYR A 99 1.29 -15.04 -4.28
C TYR A 99 0.54 -16.22 -3.64
N GLN A 100 0.55 -17.40 -4.27
CA GLN A 100 -0.17 -18.56 -3.75
C GLN A 100 0.36 -19.00 -2.38
N PRO A 101 -0.49 -19.66 -1.54
CA PRO A 101 -0.05 -20.25 -0.28
C PRO A 101 1.22 -21.09 -0.43
N SER A 102 2.27 -20.75 0.30
CA SER A 102 3.59 -21.40 0.16
C SER A 102 4.36 -21.39 1.47
N LYS A 103 5.07 -22.49 1.76
CA LYS A 103 5.95 -22.59 2.93
C LYS A 103 7.36 -22.03 2.67
N VAL A 104 7.68 -21.69 1.43
CA VAL A 104 9.03 -21.27 1.02
C VAL A 104 9.06 -19.86 0.43
N SER A 105 7.94 -19.38 -0.10
CA SER A 105 7.83 -18.04 -0.66
C SER A 105 7.53 -17.03 0.43
N HIS A 106 8.24 -15.90 0.41
CA HIS A 106 8.00 -14.80 1.34
C HIS A 106 6.72 -14.03 0.97
N GLY A 107 5.91 -13.65 1.96
CA GLY A 107 4.62 -12.99 1.75
C GLY A 107 3.49 -13.96 1.39
N SER A 108 3.70 -15.27 1.56
CA SER A 108 2.78 -16.33 1.12
C SER A 108 2.23 -17.15 2.31
N TYR A 109 1.93 -16.45 3.41
CA TYR A 109 1.58 -17.00 4.73
C TYR A 109 0.17 -17.60 4.83
N TRP A 110 -0.53 -17.80 3.72
CA TRP A 110 -1.91 -18.26 3.65
C TRP A 110 -2.09 -19.77 3.92
N HIS A 111 -1.38 -20.36 4.88
CA HIS A 111 -1.34 -21.83 5.04
C HIS A 111 -2.67 -22.37 5.59
N TYR A 112 -3.26 -21.65 6.54
CA TYR A 112 -4.62 -21.81 7.05
C TYR A 112 -5.07 -20.45 7.62
N TRP A 113 -5.06 -19.43 6.75
CA TRP A 113 -5.41 -18.06 7.12
C TRP A 113 -6.92 -17.91 7.23
N GLY A 114 -7.40 -17.38 8.35
CA GLY A 114 -8.82 -17.34 8.62
C GLY A 114 -9.28 -16.06 9.32
N THR A 115 -10.52 -16.13 9.78
CA THR A 115 -11.24 -14.99 10.38
C THR A 115 -10.55 -14.41 11.60
N GLU A 116 -9.89 -15.24 12.42
CA GLU A 116 -9.18 -14.77 13.63
C GLU A 116 -8.00 -13.87 13.25
N GLU A 117 -7.19 -14.29 12.27
CA GLU A 117 -6.09 -13.47 11.78
C GLU A 117 -6.60 -12.18 11.12
N GLU A 118 -7.62 -12.27 10.25
CA GLU A 118 -8.19 -11.10 9.60
C GLU A 118 -8.79 -10.10 10.60
N THR A 119 -9.43 -10.59 11.66
CA THR A 119 -9.99 -9.74 12.72
C THR A 119 -8.89 -9.03 13.50
N ALA A 120 -7.82 -9.73 13.87
CA ALA A 120 -6.65 -9.13 14.50
C ALA A 120 -6.02 -8.05 13.60
N TRP A 121 -5.86 -8.34 12.31
CA TRP A 121 -5.33 -7.37 11.36
C TRP A 121 -6.24 -6.15 11.18
N ARG A 122 -7.57 -6.30 11.12
CA ARG A 122 -8.46 -5.13 11.09
C ARG A 122 -8.25 -4.24 12.32
N LYS A 123 -8.16 -4.84 13.51
CA LYS A 123 -7.88 -4.09 14.73
C LYS A 123 -6.50 -3.42 14.72
N ASN A 124 -5.50 -4.12 14.20
CA ASN A 124 -4.15 -3.61 13.99
C ASN A 124 -4.16 -2.31 13.17
N TYR A 125 -4.85 -2.35 12.02
CA TYR A 125 -4.93 -1.20 11.14
C TYR A 125 -5.67 -0.02 11.76
N GLU A 126 -6.72 -0.24 12.55
CA GLU A 126 -7.39 0.87 13.25
C GLU A 126 -6.39 1.66 14.12
N LEU A 127 -5.59 0.95 14.93
CA LEU A 127 -4.60 1.56 15.82
C LEU A 127 -3.43 2.16 15.02
N TRP A 128 -2.95 1.44 14.02
CA TRP A 128 -1.85 1.89 13.17
C TRP A 128 -2.22 3.14 12.38
N MET A 129 -3.36 3.15 11.71
CA MET A 129 -3.87 4.31 10.98
C MET A 129 -4.12 5.50 11.90
N THR A 130 -4.59 5.26 13.14
CA THR A 130 -4.72 6.31 14.16
C THR A 130 -3.37 6.95 14.45
N PHE A 131 -2.32 6.14 14.67
CA PHE A 131 -0.96 6.64 14.89
C PHE A 131 -0.45 7.47 13.71
N ILE A 132 -0.59 6.97 12.49
CA ILE A 132 -0.04 7.64 11.30
C ILE A 132 -0.76 8.96 11.01
N ASN A 133 -2.09 9.01 11.15
CA ASN A 133 -2.82 10.26 10.98
C ASN A 133 -2.46 11.29 12.05
N GLU A 134 -2.35 10.86 13.30
CA GLU A 134 -1.92 11.72 14.38
C GLU A 134 -0.49 12.23 14.19
N TYR A 135 0.44 11.34 13.83
CA TYR A 135 1.83 11.67 13.54
C TYR A 135 1.93 12.80 12.51
N LYS A 136 1.20 12.65 11.39
CA LYS A 136 1.11 13.68 10.35
C LYS A 136 0.47 14.97 10.88
N ASN A 137 -0.62 14.88 11.66
CA ASN A 137 -1.29 16.07 12.22
C ASN A 137 -0.41 16.86 13.21
N ARG A 138 0.61 16.23 13.79
CA ARG A 138 1.60 16.88 14.66
C ARG A 138 2.81 17.43 13.91
N GLY A 139 2.81 17.37 12.58
CA GLY A 139 3.91 17.86 11.73
C GLY A 139 4.94 16.81 11.36
N GLY A 140 4.71 15.54 11.70
CA GLY A 140 5.55 14.44 11.25
C GLY A 140 5.42 14.18 9.74
N ARG A 141 6.54 13.83 9.09
CA ARG A 141 6.56 13.54 7.65
C ARG A 141 6.10 12.11 7.35
N VAL A 142 5.06 11.98 6.53
CA VAL A 142 4.56 10.68 6.03
C VAL A 142 4.65 10.64 4.51
N THR A 143 5.17 9.54 3.96
CA THR A 143 5.29 9.31 2.51
C THR A 143 4.30 8.26 2.03
N THR A 144 4.20 8.08 0.71
CA THR A 144 3.40 7.04 0.06
C THR A 144 4.32 6.04 -0.62
N GLY A 145 4.34 4.80 -0.13
CA GLY A 145 5.09 3.68 -0.68
C GLY A 145 4.21 2.44 -0.82
N SER A 146 4.57 1.56 -1.76
CA SER A 146 3.71 0.40 -2.08
C SER A 146 4.28 -0.96 -1.73
N ASP A 147 5.61 -1.11 -1.61
CA ASP A 147 6.28 -2.41 -1.39
C ASP A 147 5.72 -3.55 -2.28
N SER A 148 5.39 -3.21 -3.52
CA SER A 148 4.63 -4.09 -4.40
C SER A 148 5.44 -5.30 -4.87
N GLY A 149 4.74 -6.35 -5.29
CA GLY A 149 5.34 -7.60 -5.74
C GLY A 149 5.17 -8.77 -4.76
N PHE A 150 4.56 -8.53 -3.61
CA PHE A 150 4.23 -9.54 -2.60
C PHE A 150 2.76 -9.44 -2.20
N ILE A 151 2.22 -10.46 -1.52
CA ILE A 151 0.95 -10.39 -0.78
C ILE A 151 -0.24 -9.85 -1.64
N PHE A 152 -0.34 -10.31 -2.89
CA PHE A 152 -1.34 -9.87 -3.88
C PHE A 152 -1.28 -8.37 -4.27
N GLN A 153 -0.25 -7.64 -3.87
CA GLN A 153 -0.06 -6.24 -4.25
C GLN A 153 0.71 -6.14 -5.57
N LEU A 154 -0.02 -5.79 -6.63
CA LEU A 154 0.53 -5.64 -7.98
C LEU A 154 1.15 -4.25 -8.17
N TYR A 155 2.32 -4.20 -8.83
CA TYR A 155 3.01 -2.95 -9.18
C TYR A 155 2.10 -1.96 -9.90
N GLY A 156 2.24 -0.67 -9.57
CA GLY A 156 1.40 0.41 -10.09
C GLY A 156 0.04 0.50 -9.39
N PHE A 157 -0.73 -0.58 -9.40
CA PHE A 157 -2.08 -0.62 -8.79
C PHE A 157 -2.03 -0.44 -7.28
N ALA A 158 -1.13 -1.14 -6.59
CA ALA A 158 -1.04 -1.08 -5.13
C ALA A 158 -0.56 0.29 -4.62
N TYR A 159 0.15 1.08 -5.43
CA TYR A 159 0.53 2.45 -5.09
C TYR A 159 -0.69 3.37 -4.97
N ILE A 160 -1.65 3.26 -5.90
CA ILE A 160 -2.91 4.00 -5.80
C ILE A 160 -3.74 3.48 -4.63
N ARG A 161 -3.66 2.18 -4.33
CA ARG A 161 -4.33 1.62 -3.14
C ARG A 161 -3.77 2.18 -1.84
N GLU A 162 -2.46 2.43 -1.75
CA GLU A 162 -1.85 3.11 -0.61
C GLU A 162 -2.45 4.50 -0.40
N MET A 163 -2.64 5.27 -1.47
CA MET A 163 -3.30 6.58 -1.40
C MET A 163 -4.73 6.46 -0.83
N GLU A 164 -5.49 5.44 -1.26
CA GLU A 164 -6.83 5.20 -0.70
C GLU A 164 -6.78 4.79 0.78
N LEU A 165 -5.76 4.04 1.21
CA LEU A 165 -5.58 3.64 2.61
C LEU A 165 -5.12 4.81 3.49
N LEU A 166 -4.32 5.75 2.96
CA LEU A 166 -4.06 7.03 3.63
C LEU A 166 -5.35 7.84 3.81
N ARG A 167 -6.26 7.81 2.82
CA ARG A 167 -7.58 8.42 2.95
C ARG A 167 -8.41 7.75 4.04
N GLU A 168 -8.41 6.42 4.08
CA GLU A 168 -9.05 5.62 5.14
C GLU A 168 -8.48 5.97 6.52
N ALA A 169 -7.16 6.20 6.63
CA ALA A 169 -6.51 6.64 7.86
C ALA A 169 -6.91 8.05 8.33
N GLY A 170 -7.51 8.86 7.44
CA GLY A 170 -8.03 10.18 7.77
C GLY A 170 -7.31 11.35 7.09
N PHE A 171 -6.35 11.09 6.19
CA PHE A 171 -5.64 12.15 5.46
C PHE A 171 -6.56 12.85 4.48
N HIS A 172 -6.62 14.17 4.49
CA HIS A 172 -7.28 14.97 3.45
C HIS A 172 -6.65 14.68 2.08
N PRO A 173 -7.42 14.65 0.96
CA PRO A 173 -6.87 14.36 -0.37
C PRO A 173 -5.62 15.19 -0.76
N LEU A 174 -5.56 16.46 -0.35
CA LEU A 174 -4.36 17.30 -0.54
C LEU A 174 -3.15 16.80 0.26
N GLU A 175 -3.33 16.32 1.49
CA GLU A 175 -2.26 15.74 2.29
C GLU A 175 -1.73 14.44 1.68
N ILE A 176 -2.62 13.68 1.04
CA ILE A 176 -2.23 12.48 0.28
C ILE A 176 -1.39 12.89 -0.92
N MET A 177 -1.79 13.92 -1.69
CA MET A 177 -0.97 14.41 -2.80
C MET A 177 0.42 14.87 -2.31
N MET A 178 0.51 15.57 -1.18
CA MET A 178 1.80 15.97 -0.59
C MET A 178 2.63 14.75 -0.17
N SER A 179 2.01 13.76 0.48
CA SER A 179 2.64 12.48 0.86
C SER A 179 3.23 11.74 -0.34
N SER A 180 2.50 11.73 -1.47
CA SER A 180 2.91 11.07 -2.71
C SER A 180 3.82 11.91 -3.62
N THR A 181 4.18 13.14 -3.23
CA THR A 181 5.03 14.05 -4.03
C THR A 181 6.11 14.71 -3.18
N LEU A 182 5.81 15.88 -2.59
CA LEU A 182 6.75 16.70 -1.83
C LEU A 182 7.41 15.94 -0.68
N ASN A 183 6.64 15.22 0.14
CA ASN A 183 7.20 14.53 1.31
C ASN A 183 8.21 13.45 0.91
N GLY A 184 7.97 12.76 -0.21
CA GLY A 184 8.93 11.80 -0.77
C GLY A 184 10.19 12.49 -1.27
N ALA A 185 10.06 13.66 -1.91
CA ALA A 185 11.21 14.46 -2.33
C ALA A 185 12.05 14.92 -1.13
N GLU A 186 11.42 15.44 -0.07
CA GLU A 186 12.09 15.84 1.18
C GLU A 186 12.80 14.66 1.85
N ALA A 187 12.16 13.50 1.92
CA ALA A 187 12.74 12.29 2.49
C ALA A 187 14.02 11.84 1.76
N LEU A 188 14.13 12.14 0.47
CA LEU A 188 15.29 11.84 -0.38
C LEU A 188 16.30 12.98 -0.45
N GLY A 189 16.02 14.15 0.15
CA GLY A 189 16.83 15.36 0.02
C GLY A 189 16.86 15.91 -1.42
N LEU A 190 15.73 15.81 -2.13
CA LEU A 190 15.55 16.21 -3.53
C LEU A 190 14.42 17.23 -3.71
N GLU A 191 13.90 17.80 -2.61
CA GLU A 191 12.84 18.80 -2.63
C GLU A 191 13.22 20.07 -3.39
N ASP A 192 14.50 20.37 -3.56
CA ASP A 192 15.00 21.46 -4.41
C ASP A 192 14.87 21.16 -5.92
N LYS A 193 14.66 19.89 -6.28
CA LYS A 193 14.65 19.40 -7.68
C LYS A 193 13.32 18.85 -8.13
N ILE A 194 12.54 18.20 -7.26
CA ILE A 194 11.28 17.51 -7.58
C ILE A 194 10.25 17.68 -6.46
N GLY A 195 9.05 17.13 -6.66
CA GLY A 195 7.99 17.05 -5.63
C GLY A 195 6.97 18.18 -5.64
N THR A 196 7.25 19.31 -6.30
CA THR A 196 6.29 20.41 -6.53
C THR A 196 6.43 21.01 -7.92
N VAL A 197 5.39 21.72 -8.38
CA VAL A 197 5.39 22.41 -9.67
C VAL A 197 5.93 23.84 -9.48
N GLU A 198 7.24 24.00 -9.61
CA GLU A 198 7.94 25.27 -9.43
C GLU A 198 8.98 25.51 -10.53
N VAL A 199 9.20 26.78 -10.89
CA VAL A 199 10.23 27.15 -11.88
C VAL A 199 11.61 26.77 -11.36
N GLY A 200 12.38 26.03 -12.17
CA GLY A 200 13.73 25.58 -11.84
C GLY A 200 13.81 24.11 -11.41
N LYS A 201 12.68 23.49 -11.03
CA LYS A 201 12.60 22.05 -10.75
C LYS A 201 12.52 21.24 -12.04
N LEU A 202 12.85 19.95 -11.95
CA LEU A 202 12.71 18.99 -13.05
C LEU A 202 11.23 18.83 -13.41
N ALA A 203 10.96 18.66 -14.70
CA ALA A 203 9.61 18.48 -15.23
C ALA A 203 9.13 17.04 -15.01
N ASP A 204 8.81 16.73 -13.74
CA ASP A 204 8.24 15.47 -13.29
C ASP A 204 6.74 15.64 -13.02
N PHE A 205 5.90 15.13 -13.92
CA PHE A 205 4.45 15.34 -13.87
C PHE A 205 3.67 14.06 -14.11
N VAL A 206 2.47 14.00 -13.53
CA VAL A 206 1.43 13.01 -13.86
C VAL A 206 0.24 13.79 -14.42
N ILE A 207 -0.21 13.41 -15.62
CA ILE A 207 -1.33 14.05 -16.30
C ILE A 207 -2.53 13.11 -16.27
N VAL A 208 -3.63 13.57 -15.70
CA VAL A 208 -4.91 12.86 -15.61
C VAL A 208 -6.03 13.85 -15.95
N GLU A 209 -7.09 13.37 -16.61
CA GLU A 209 -8.19 14.23 -17.09
C GLU A 209 -9.22 14.54 -16.01
N GLU A 210 -9.39 13.63 -15.05
CA GLU A 210 -10.30 13.79 -13.91
C GLU A 210 -9.59 14.41 -12.70
N ASN A 211 -10.35 15.00 -11.79
CA ASN A 211 -9.82 15.57 -10.54
C ASN A 211 -9.52 14.45 -9.50
N PRO A 212 -8.26 14.12 -9.20
CA PRO A 212 -7.93 13.06 -8.25
C PRO A 212 -8.26 13.42 -6.80
N LEU A 213 -8.51 14.70 -6.49
CA LEU A 213 -8.92 15.13 -5.15
C LEU A 213 -10.37 14.74 -4.83
N GLU A 214 -11.21 14.53 -5.86
CA GLU A 214 -12.59 14.05 -5.71
C GLU A 214 -12.65 12.52 -5.62
N ASN A 215 -11.81 11.84 -6.40
CA ASN A 215 -11.77 10.38 -6.43
C ASN A 215 -10.37 9.88 -6.81
N LEU A 216 -9.61 9.37 -5.82
CA LEU A 216 -8.26 8.82 -6.04
C LEU A 216 -8.23 7.68 -7.06
N LYS A 217 -9.35 6.96 -7.24
CA LYS A 217 -9.40 5.83 -8.18
C LYS A 217 -9.19 6.23 -9.64
N VAL A 218 -9.37 7.51 -9.98
CA VAL A 218 -9.08 8.00 -11.35
C VAL A 218 -7.58 7.92 -11.69
N LEU A 219 -6.71 7.72 -10.69
CA LEU A 219 -5.27 7.52 -10.88
C LEU A 219 -4.90 6.06 -11.20
N TYR A 220 -5.80 5.08 -11.01
CA TYR A 220 -5.55 3.71 -11.47
C TYR A 220 -5.32 3.70 -12.97
N GLY A 221 -4.39 2.88 -13.46
CA GLY A 221 -4.14 2.75 -14.90
C GLY A 221 -5.40 2.40 -15.70
N THR A 222 -6.28 1.58 -15.13
CA THR A 222 -7.58 1.18 -15.69
C THR A 222 -8.70 2.19 -15.49
N GLY A 223 -8.43 3.33 -14.85
CA GLY A 223 -9.41 4.35 -14.50
C GLY A 223 -10.44 3.89 -13.46
N ALA A 224 -11.44 4.73 -13.24
CA ALA A 224 -12.54 4.51 -12.31
C ALA A 224 -13.88 4.42 -13.04
N ILE A 225 -14.79 3.60 -12.50
CA ILE A 225 -16.17 3.51 -12.98
C ILE A 225 -16.92 4.81 -12.65
N LYS A 226 -17.63 5.38 -13.62
CA LYS A 226 -18.51 6.54 -13.48
C LYS A 226 -19.82 6.26 -14.21
N LEU A 227 -20.93 6.66 -13.60
CA LEU A 227 -22.26 6.63 -14.22
C LEU A 227 -22.53 8.02 -14.82
N THR A 228 -22.92 8.09 -16.09
CA THR A 228 -23.34 9.35 -16.72
C THR A 228 -24.75 9.75 -16.27
N GLU A 229 -25.14 11.00 -16.57
CA GLU A 229 -26.52 11.48 -16.34
C GLU A 229 -27.56 10.68 -17.14
N GLU A 230 -27.16 10.10 -18.28
CA GLU A 230 -27.96 9.21 -19.12
C GLU A 230 -28.00 7.76 -18.61
N ASN A 231 -27.44 7.48 -17.42
CA ASN A 231 -27.36 6.15 -16.81
C ASN A 231 -26.51 5.15 -17.61
N GLU A 232 -25.47 5.64 -18.30
CA GLU A 232 -24.47 4.81 -18.98
C GLU A 232 -23.26 4.59 -18.07
N VAL A 233 -22.78 3.35 -17.99
CA VAL A 233 -21.58 3.00 -17.21
C VAL A 233 -20.35 3.19 -18.08
N ILE A 234 -19.49 4.14 -17.70
CA ILE A 234 -18.23 4.44 -18.37
C ILE A 234 -17.05 4.27 -17.41
N ARG A 235 -15.82 4.26 -17.96
CA ARG A 235 -14.60 4.45 -17.18
C ARG A 235 -13.96 5.78 -17.52
N VAL A 236 -13.51 6.50 -16.49
CA VAL A 236 -12.84 7.79 -16.60
C VAL A 236 -11.52 7.79 -15.82
N GLY A 237 -10.67 8.78 -16.10
CA GLY A 237 -9.33 8.81 -15.53
C GLY A 237 -8.40 7.84 -16.26
N GLY A 238 -7.52 7.20 -15.52
CA GLY A 238 -6.31 6.64 -16.09
C GLY A 238 -5.27 7.74 -16.24
N VAL A 239 -4.07 7.53 -15.69
CA VAL A 239 -2.94 8.41 -15.98
C VAL A 239 -2.72 8.38 -17.49
N LYS A 240 -2.81 9.56 -18.13
CA LYS A 240 -2.66 9.72 -19.57
C LYS A 240 -1.19 9.80 -19.96
N TYR A 241 -0.46 10.66 -19.24
CA TYR A 241 0.97 10.84 -19.44
C TYR A 241 1.69 10.86 -18.11
N THR A 242 2.83 10.20 -18.06
CA THR A 242 3.86 10.43 -17.05
C THR A 242 4.98 11.18 -17.73
N ILE A 243 5.38 12.32 -17.17
CA ILE A 243 6.49 13.11 -17.66
C ILE A 243 7.61 12.95 -16.65
N LYS A 244 8.79 12.49 -17.07
CA LYS A 244 9.98 12.36 -16.22
C LYS A 244 11.12 13.15 -16.86
N ASP A 245 11.67 14.12 -16.13
CA ASP A 245 12.74 15.01 -16.59
C ASP A 245 12.41 15.68 -17.94
N GLY A 246 11.12 16.00 -18.16
CA GLY A 246 10.62 16.57 -19.42
C GLY A 246 10.40 15.55 -20.55
N ILE A 247 10.71 14.27 -20.35
CA ILE A 247 10.43 13.19 -21.29
C ILE A 247 9.00 12.70 -21.08
N ILE A 248 8.19 12.74 -22.12
CA ILE A 248 6.79 12.34 -22.07
C ILE A 248 6.67 10.84 -22.36
N TYR A 249 6.03 10.12 -21.43
CA TYR A 249 5.65 8.72 -21.58
C TYR A 249 4.14 8.62 -21.69
N ASP A 250 3.66 7.93 -22.73
CA ASP A 250 2.25 7.58 -22.88
C ASP A 250 1.93 6.43 -21.92
N ALA A 251 1.31 6.76 -20.79
CA ALA A 251 1.05 5.81 -19.71
C ALA A 251 0.01 4.76 -20.11
N GLN A 252 -0.94 5.13 -20.97
CA GLN A 252 -1.95 4.19 -21.50
C GLN A 252 -1.31 3.20 -22.48
N LYS A 253 -0.38 3.65 -23.31
CA LYS A 253 0.38 2.75 -24.19
C LYS A 253 1.28 1.79 -23.39
N LEU A 254 1.96 2.28 -22.35
CA LEU A 254 2.75 1.43 -21.46
C LEU A 254 1.88 0.39 -20.74
N LEU A 255 0.70 0.77 -20.28
CA LEU A 255 -0.25 -0.15 -19.65
C LEU A 255 -0.70 -1.25 -20.62
N GLU A 256 -1.04 -0.88 -21.86
CA GLU A 256 -1.40 -1.84 -22.91
C GLU A 256 -0.24 -2.79 -23.24
N ASP A 257 1.00 -2.27 -23.31
CA ASP A 257 2.17 -3.10 -23.56
C ASP A 257 2.38 -4.13 -22.43
N VAL A 258 2.13 -3.77 -21.17
CA VAL A 258 2.16 -4.73 -20.05
C VAL A 258 1.06 -5.78 -20.18
N LYS A 259 -0.18 -5.38 -20.52
CA LYS A 259 -1.29 -6.31 -20.75
C LYS A 259 -0.95 -7.31 -21.84
N ASP A 260 -0.39 -6.85 -22.95
CA ASP A 260 0.09 -7.70 -24.06
C ASP A 260 1.17 -8.68 -23.62
N MET A 261 2.14 -8.23 -22.81
CA MET A 261 3.21 -9.10 -22.29
C MET A 261 2.64 -10.21 -21.40
N VAL A 262 1.69 -9.87 -20.53
CA VAL A 262 1.03 -10.83 -19.63
C VAL A 262 0.17 -11.82 -20.43
N ALA A 263 -0.62 -11.34 -21.39
CA ALA A 263 -1.43 -12.18 -22.26
C ALA A 263 -0.57 -13.18 -23.06
N LYS A 264 0.55 -12.72 -23.65
CA LYS A 264 1.51 -13.58 -24.37
C LYS A 264 2.11 -14.64 -23.47
N GLU A 265 2.48 -14.30 -22.23
CA GLU A 265 3.04 -15.30 -21.30
C GLU A 265 1.98 -16.31 -20.86
N LYS A 266 0.73 -15.89 -20.61
CA LYS A 266 -0.40 -16.79 -20.32
C LYS A 266 -0.67 -17.75 -21.49
N GLU A 267 -0.70 -17.25 -22.72
CA GLU A 267 -0.88 -18.08 -23.91
C GLU A 267 0.27 -19.09 -24.07
N LYS A 268 1.51 -18.62 -23.97
CA LYS A 268 2.72 -19.46 -24.08
C LYS A 268 2.76 -20.58 -23.06
N THR A 269 2.25 -20.35 -21.85
CA THR A 269 2.25 -21.31 -20.75
C THR A 269 0.94 -22.09 -20.63
N GLY A 270 -0.09 -21.75 -21.41
CA GLY A 270 -1.45 -22.27 -21.23
C GLY A 270 -2.02 -21.94 -19.85
N TYR A 271 -1.60 -20.83 -19.24
CA TYR A 271 -1.89 -20.50 -17.86
C TYR A 271 -3.20 -19.73 -17.71
N GLU A 272 -4.05 -20.21 -16.82
CA GLU A 272 -5.29 -19.56 -16.40
C GLU A 272 -5.19 -19.26 -14.91
N ILE A 273 -5.47 -18.01 -14.53
CA ILE A 273 -5.49 -17.64 -13.11
C ILE A 273 -6.66 -18.36 -12.45
N LYS A 274 -6.33 -19.24 -11.50
CA LYS A 274 -7.29 -19.94 -10.64
C LYS A 274 -7.10 -19.53 -9.20
N GLN A 275 -8.19 -19.59 -8.44
CA GLN A 275 -8.14 -19.35 -7.01
C GLN A 275 -7.45 -20.52 -6.30
N PRO A 276 -6.65 -20.25 -5.25
CA PRO A 276 -5.92 -21.29 -4.53
C PRO A 276 -6.83 -22.46 -4.11
N GLY A 277 -6.37 -23.69 -4.33
CA GLY A 277 -7.09 -24.91 -3.93
C GLY A 277 -8.23 -25.35 -4.86
N MET A 278 -8.59 -24.57 -5.88
CA MET A 278 -9.56 -24.97 -6.91
C MET A 278 -8.84 -25.63 -8.09
N LYS A 279 -9.21 -26.88 -8.42
CA LYS A 279 -8.66 -27.61 -9.58
C LYS A 279 -9.52 -27.39 -10.82
#